data_AF-A0A9K3K4D1-F1
#
_entry.id   AF-A0A9K3K4D1-F1
#
_cell.length_a   1.000
_cell.length_b   1.000
_cell.length_c   1.000
_cell.angle_alpha   90.00
_cell.angle_beta   90.00
_cell.angle_gamma   90.00
#
_symmetry.space_group_name_H-M   'P 1'
#
loop_
_entity.id
_entity.type
_entity.pdbx_description
1 polymer ?
#
loop_
_entity_poly.entity_id
_entity_poly.type
_entity_poly.pdbx_seq_one_letter_code
_entity_poly.pdbx_strand_id
1 'polypeptide(L)'
;MKSFPSFFLFLLLLSFSGGSGSGGVHAFCPLPTKNSHHHHTKTATTTTTTTTTTTCLHLDPISMIRHFGKKVTASHILIGPSTSVTGRGMIQEEATEKLIQLKEYIQDDPEKFAQAANEHSSCRATNTKGGDLGQFGPGIMVGPFDKVCFEEEVGKVHGPISTPFGEHLILIRERL
;
A
#
# COMPACT_ATOMS: atom_id res chain seq x y z
N MET A 1 -35.32 -16.63 -39.08
CA MET A 1 -35.08 -15.19 -39.31
C MET A 1 -33.64 -14.91 -38.92
N LYS A 2 -32.75 -15.02 -39.91
CA LYS A 2 -31.28 -14.91 -39.80
C LYS A 2 -30.89 -13.74 -40.71
N SER A 3 -30.30 -12.68 -40.16
CA SER A 3 -29.95 -11.46 -40.90
C SER A 3 -28.58 -10.97 -40.43
N PHE A 4 -27.56 -11.16 -41.28
CA PHE A 4 -26.31 -10.42 -41.25
C PHE A 4 -25.70 -10.48 -42.67
N PRO A 5 -25.69 -9.38 -43.44
CA PRO A 5 -24.77 -9.20 -44.56
C PRO A 5 -23.50 -8.51 -44.02
N SER A 6 -22.30 -9.08 -44.17
CA SER A 6 -21.42 -9.00 -45.35
C SER A 6 -21.39 -7.61 -45.96
N PHE A 7 -20.26 -6.90 -45.81
CA PHE A 7 -19.65 -5.92 -46.71
C PHE A 7 -18.82 -4.96 -45.84
N PHE A 8 -17.49 -5.06 -45.88
CA PHE A 8 -16.60 -3.91 -46.09
C PHE A 8 -15.16 -4.42 -46.26
N LEU A 9 -14.91 -4.83 -47.50
CA LEU A 9 -13.58 -4.91 -48.08
C LEU A 9 -13.25 -3.47 -48.55
N PHE A 10 -12.26 -2.81 -47.95
CA PHE A 10 -11.60 -1.69 -48.61
C PHE A 10 -10.10 -1.73 -48.41
N LEU A 11 -9.45 -1.81 -49.56
CA LEU A 11 -8.03 -1.92 -49.85
C LEU A 11 -7.38 -0.54 -49.70
N LEU A 12 -6.24 -0.44 -49.01
CA LEU A 12 -5.26 0.60 -49.33
C LEU A 12 -3.84 0.10 -49.05
N LEU A 13 -3.16 -0.28 -50.13
CA LEU A 13 -1.70 -0.35 -50.18
C LEU A 13 -1.13 1.07 -50.22
N LEU A 14 -0.19 1.40 -49.34
CA LEU A 14 0.92 2.27 -49.70
C LEU A 14 2.22 1.77 -49.05
N SER A 15 3.17 1.43 -49.93
CA SER A 15 4.58 1.19 -49.64
C SER A 15 5.25 2.41 -49.02
N PHE A 16 6.13 2.20 -48.04
CA PHE A 16 7.28 3.10 -47.86
C PHE A 16 8.52 2.30 -47.41
N SER A 17 9.64 2.79 -47.91
CA SER A 17 10.94 2.16 -48.11
C SER A 17 11.91 2.40 -46.93
N GLY A 18 12.93 1.54 -46.82
CA GLY A 18 14.21 1.82 -46.14
C GLY A 18 14.21 1.55 -44.64
N GLY A 19 15.28 1.09 -43.99
CA GLY A 19 16.67 0.91 -44.40
C GLY A 19 17.46 0.57 -43.13
N SER A 20 18.45 -0.30 -43.29
CA SER A 20 19.34 -0.82 -42.25
C SER A 20 20.22 0.29 -41.63
N GLY A 21 20.49 0.22 -40.33
CA GLY A 21 21.34 1.19 -39.63
C GLY A 21 21.68 0.79 -38.19
N SER A 22 22.75 0.03 -38.04
CA SER A 22 23.47 -0.28 -36.80
C SER A 22 24.12 0.96 -36.18
N GLY A 23 24.14 1.05 -34.84
CA GLY A 23 25.02 2.00 -34.14
C GLY A 23 24.60 2.24 -32.70
N GLY A 24 25.16 1.46 -31.77
CA GLY A 24 25.10 1.80 -30.35
C GLY A 24 25.95 3.03 -30.04
N VAL A 25 25.58 3.79 -29.01
CA VAL A 25 26.49 4.30 -27.99
C VAL A 25 25.71 5.00 -26.86
N HIS A 26 26.02 4.58 -25.63
CA HIS A 26 26.21 5.40 -24.44
C HIS A 26 25.01 6.04 -23.71
N ALA A 27 24.85 5.54 -22.48
CA ALA A 27 24.26 6.19 -21.33
C ALA A 27 24.65 7.66 -21.15
N PHE A 28 23.70 8.49 -20.70
CA PHE A 28 23.77 9.25 -19.44
C PHE A 28 22.61 10.25 -19.39
N CYS A 29 21.82 10.20 -18.33
CA CYS A 29 20.93 11.26 -17.89
C CYS A 29 21.05 11.34 -16.35
N PRO A 30 20.71 12.47 -15.70
CA PRO A 30 21.57 13.63 -15.56
C PRO A 30 21.85 13.96 -14.07
N LEU A 31 22.93 14.71 -13.81
CA LEU A 31 23.07 15.48 -12.57
C LEU A 31 23.31 16.94 -12.92
N PRO A 32 22.55 17.87 -12.34
CA PRO A 32 23.04 19.20 -12.07
C PRO A 32 23.24 19.43 -10.56
N THR A 33 24.49 19.71 -10.21
CA THR A 33 24.96 20.17 -8.90
C THR A 33 24.74 21.68 -8.69
N LYS A 34 24.21 22.01 -7.50
CA LYS A 34 24.37 23.22 -6.64
C LYS A 34 24.94 24.53 -7.22
N ASN A 35 24.24 25.66 -7.00
CA ASN A 35 24.61 26.80 -6.10
C ASN A 35 23.52 27.92 -6.18
N SER A 36 22.91 28.38 -5.08
CA SER A 36 23.29 29.44 -4.11
C SER A 36 22.99 30.91 -4.52
N HIS A 37 22.21 31.57 -3.63
CA HIS A 37 22.16 33.00 -3.24
C HIS A 37 20.86 33.81 -3.44
N HIS A 38 20.26 34.14 -2.28
CA HIS A 38 19.57 35.36 -1.81
C HIS A 38 18.85 36.31 -2.80
N HIS A 39 17.61 36.72 -2.50
CA HIS A 39 17.24 37.85 -1.60
C HIS A 39 15.70 38.12 -1.63
N HIS A 40 15.10 38.22 -0.44
CA HIS A 40 14.01 39.11 0.00
C HIS A 40 12.57 39.12 -0.58
N THR A 41 11.64 38.82 0.36
CA THR A 41 10.35 39.48 0.69
C THR A 41 9.13 39.35 -0.23
N LYS A 42 8.11 38.63 0.26
CA LYS A 42 6.85 39.21 0.77
C LYS A 42 5.91 38.15 1.40
N THR A 43 5.63 38.34 2.69
CA THR A 43 4.36 38.18 3.44
C THR A 43 3.31 37.17 2.98
N ALA A 44 3.07 36.13 3.80
CA ALA A 44 1.73 35.63 4.10
C ALA A 44 1.72 34.90 5.45
N THR A 45 0.95 35.47 6.38
CA THR A 45 0.64 34.96 7.72
C THR A 45 -0.33 33.79 7.61
N THR A 46 0.01 32.61 8.12
CA THR A 46 -0.98 31.67 8.69
C THR A 46 -0.28 30.86 9.79
N THR A 47 -0.71 31.13 11.01
CA THR A 47 -0.34 30.48 12.25
C THR A 47 -0.66 28.98 12.17
N THR A 48 0.35 28.12 12.28
CA THR A 48 0.16 26.78 12.84
C THR A 48 1.39 26.48 13.68
N THR A 49 1.16 26.47 14.99
CA THR A 49 2.16 26.40 16.05
C THR A 49 2.97 25.11 15.93
N THR A 50 4.21 25.24 15.48
CA THR A 50 5.27 24.25 15.71
C THR A 50 5.60 24.29 17.19
N THR A 51 5.31 23.23 17.93
CA THR A 51 5.91 22.99 19.24
C THR A 51 6.81 21.77 19.13
N THR A 52 8.02 22.03 18.67
CA THR A 52 9.18 21.17 18.93
C THR A 52 9.44 21.24 20.43
N THR A 53 9.20 20.14 21.14
CA THR A 53 9.75 19.98 22.49
C THR A 53 10.50 18.67 22.54
N THR A 54 11.82 18.81 22.46
CA THR A 54 12.80 17.87 22.99
C THR A 54 12.48 17.66 24.47
N THR A 55 11.79 16.57 24.78
CA THR A 55 11.63 16.11 26.17
C THR A 55 11.85 14.61 26.22
N CYS A 56 12.87 14.21 26.97
CA CYS A 56 13.19 12.86 27.37
C CYS A 56 11.92 12.10 27.76
N LEU A 57 11.61 10.98 27.10
CA LEU A 57 10.76 9.85 27.56
C LEU A 57 9.80 10.19 28.72
N HIS A 58 8.95 11.21 28.57
CA HIS A 58 7.84 11.44 29.47
C HIS A 58 6.66 10.74 28.84
N LEU A 59 6.62 9.42 29.06
CA LEU A 59 5.41 8.63 28.83
C LEU A 59 4.32 9.28 29.69
N ASP A 60 3.48 10.12 29.07
CA ASP A 60 2.32 10.70 29.74
C ASP A 60 1.47 9.53 30.29
N PRO A 61 1.37 9.35 31.62
CA PRO A 61 0.66 8.20 32.20
C PRO A 61 -0.84 8.22 31.87
N ILE A 62 -1.37 9.34 31.38
CA ILE A 62 -2.78 9.53 31.01
C ILE A 62 -3.09 8.95 29.62
N SER A 63 -2.12 8.94 28.69
CA SER A 63 -2.29 8.38 27.34
C SER A 63 -2.55 6.87 27.38
N MET A 64 -1.81 6.16 28.24
CA MET A 64 -2.02 4.72 28.50
C MET A 64 -3.40 4.45 29.08
N ILE A 65 -3.89 5.26 30.03
CA ILE A 65 -5.19 5.05 30.69
C ILE A 65 -6.37 5.25 29.72
N ARG A 66 -6.25 6.11 28.68
CA ARG A 66 -7.35 6.36 27.71
C ARG A 66 -7.57 5.23 26.69
N HIS A 67 -6.69 4.23 26.62
CA HIS A 67 -6.81 3.09 25.71
C HIS A 67 -7.01 1.76 26.44
N PHE A 68 -6.97 1.75 27.77
CA PHE A 68 -7.31 0.58 28.56
C PHE A 68 -8.74 0.14 28.27
N GLY A 69 -8.90 -1.03 27.65
CA GLY A 69 -10.20 -1.62 27.32
C GLY A 69 -10.66 -1.47 25.88
N LYS A 70 -9.98 -0.64 25.05
CA LYS A 70 -10.32 -0.57 23.62
C LYS A 70 -9.88 -1.85 22.92
N LYS A 71 -10.78 -2.42 22.13
CA LYS A 71 -10.49 -3.62 21.33
C LYS A 71 -10.80 -3.34 19.88
N VAL A 72 -10.05 -3.95 18.98
CA VAL A 72 -10.27 -3.83 17.54
C VAL A 72 -10.34 -5.22 16.94
N THR A 73 -11.26 -5.37 15.99
CA THR A 73 -11.37 -6.56 15.15
C THR A 73 -10.87 -6.16 13.76
N ALA A 74 -9.85 -6.84 13.26
CA ALA A 74 -9.26 -6.53 11.95
C ALA A 74 -8.89 -7.80 11.18
N SER A 75 -8.88 -7.67 9.86
CA SER A 75 -8.40 -8.68 8.93
C SER A 75 -7.14 -8.17 8.24
N HIS A 76 -6.21 -9.06 7.90
CA HIS A 76 -4.98 -8.72 7.21
C HIS A 76 -4.67 -9.63 6.02
N ILE A 77 -4.00 -9.04 5.02
CA ILE A 77 -3.33 -9.77 3.94
C ILE A 77 -1.84 -9.52 4.11
N LEU A 78 -1.07 -10.57 4.32
CA LEU A 78 0.38 -10.50 4.46
C LEU A 78 1.02 -11.07 3.19
N ILE A 79 1.89 -10.31 2.55
CA ILE A 79 2.82 -10.83 1.55
C ILE A 79 4.22 -10.84 2.16
N GLY A 80 4.74 -12.04 2.40
CA GLY A 80 6.05 -12.22 3.01
C GLY A 80 7.19 -11.89 2.04
N PRO A 81 8.40 -11.61 2.56
CA PRO A 81 9.59 -11.46 1.73
C PRO A 81 9.96 -12.78 1.04
N SER A 82 10.77 -12.71 -0.01
CA SER A 82 11.26 -13.88 -0.78
C SER A 82 11.98 -14.93 0.08
N THR A 83 12.53 -14.52 1.22
CA THR A 83 13.19 -15.39 2.21
C THR A 83 12.21 -16.15 3.11
N SER A 84 10.90 -15.91 2.97
CA SER A 84 9.88 -16.56 3.79
C SER A 84 9.74 -18.06 3.49
N VAL A 85 9.61 -18.85 4.54
CA VAL A 85 9.44 -20.32 4.48
C VAL A 85 8.09 -20.76 3.90
N THR A 86 7.18 -19.82 3.60
CA THR A 86 5.81 -20.10 3.16
C THR A 86 5.71 -20.39 1.66
N GLY A 87 6.80 -20.21 0.90
CA GLY A 87 6.87 -20.46 -0.55
C GLY A 87 6.06 -19.48 -1.40
N ARG A 88 5.46 -18.46 -0.78
CA ARG A 88 4.66 -17.40 -1.43
C ARG A 88 5.31 -16.01 -1.31
N GLY A 89 6.56 -15.98 -0.88
CA GLY A 89 7.33 -14.76 -0.71
C GLY A 89 7.79 -14.14 -2.03
N MET A 90 7.92 -12.82 -2.06
CA MET A 90 8.43 -12.06 -3.21
C MET A 90 9.29 -10.88 -2.74
N ILE A 91 9.90 -10.15 -3.67
CA ILE A 91 10.63 -8.91 -3.32
C ILE A 91 9.66 -7.82 -2.86
N GLN A 92 10.15 -6.88 -2.06
CA GLN A 92 9.29 -5.89 -1.38
C GLN A 92 8.52 -5.00 -2.38
N GLU A 93 9.17 -4.59 -3.45
CA GLU A 93 8.58 -3.76 -4.50
C GLU A 93 7.41 -4.48 -5.18
N GLU A 94 7.61 -5.74 -5.60
CA GLU A 94 6.56 -6.57 -6.19
C GLU A 94 5.41 -6.85 -5.21
N ALA A 95 5.71 -7.05 -3.92
CA ALA A 95 4.70 -7.23 -2.89
C ALA A 95 3.83 -5.98 -2.77
N THR A 96 4.46 -4.81 -2.76
CA THR A 96 3.78 -3.52 -2.66
C THR A 96 2.86 -3.29 -3.86
N GLU A 97 3.35 -3.51 -5.08
CA GLU A 97 2.57 -3.38 -6.31
C GLU A 97 1.36 -4.33 -6.32
N LYS A 98 1.54 -5.59 -5.92
CA LYS A 98 0.43 -6.54 -5.82
C LYS A 98 -0.61 -6.14 -4.77
N LEU A 99 -0.17 -5.62 -3.62
CA LEU A 99 -1.11 -5.13 -2.61
C LEU A 99 -1.90 -3.91 -3.09
N ILE A 100 -1.28 -3.02 -3.87
CA ILE A 100 -1.98 -1.87 -4.49
C ILE A 100 -3.05 -2.38 -5.46
N GLN A 101 -2.73 -3.34 -6.33
CA GLN A 101 -3.70 -3.95 -7.24
C GLN A 101 -4.84 -4.64 -6.48
N LEU A 102 -4.54 -5.35 -5.40
CA LEU A 102 -5.55 -5.98 -4.55
C LEU A 102 -6.42 -4.94 -3.87
N LYS A 103 -5.85 -3.84 -3.37
CA LYS A 103 -6.60 -2.74 -2.77
C LYS A 103 -7.60 -2.14 -3.76
N GLU A 104 -7.17 -1.91 -5.00
CA GLU A 104 -8.04 -1.43 -6.09
C GLU A 104 -9.16 -2.42 -6.44
N TYR A 105 -8.88 -3.72 -6.41
CA TYR A 105 -9.87 -4.76 -6.66
C TYR A 105 -10.91 -4.88 -5.52
N ILE A 106 -10.44 -4.79 -4.27
CA ILE A 106 -11.26 -4.96 -3.07
C ILE A 106 -12.24 -3.79 -2.90
N GLN A 107 -11.81 -2.54 -3.13
CA GLN A 107 -12.67 -1.34 -3.00
C GLN A 107 -13.42 -1.29 -1.65
N ASP A 108 -12.71 -1.56 -0.56
CA ASP A 108 -13.27 -1.62 0.81
C ASP A 108 -14.33 -2.72 1.05
N ASP A 109 -14.53 -3.65 0.12
CA ASP A 109 -15.46 -4.77 0.26
C ASP A 109 -14.86 -5.90 1.14
N PRO A 110 -15.47 -6.21 2.30
CA PRO A 110 -14.95 -7.25 3.20
C PRO A 110 -15.01 -8.66 2.62
N GLU A 111 -15.94 -8.96 1.70
CA GLU A 111 -16.04 -10.28 1.08
C GLU A 111 -14.91 -10.49 0.08
N LYS A 112 -14.64 -9.48 -0.76
CA LYS A 112 -13.48 -9.51 -1.68
C LYS A 112 -12.17 -9.54 -0.93
N PHE A 113 -12.06 -8.83 0.19
CA PHE A 113 -10.89 -8.90 1.06
C PHE A 113 -10.65 -10.32 1.55
N ALA A 114 -11.70 -11.01 2.01
CA ALA A 114 -11.59 -12.39 2.48
C ALA A 114 -11.16 -13.36 1.37
N GLN A 115 -11.66 -13.18 0.13
CA GLN A 115 -11.23 -13.96 -1.04
C GLN A 115 -9.76 -13.72 -1.36
N ALA A 116 -9.36 -12.45 -1.50
CA ALA A 116 -7.98 -12.05 -1.75
C ALA A 116 -7.02 -12.56 -0.66
N ALA A 117 -7.45 -12.53 0.60
CA ALA A 117 -6.67 -13.05 1.71
C ALA A 117 -6.49 -14.57 1.63
N ASN A 118 -7.50 -15.32 1.18
CA ASN A 118 -7.39 -16.76 1.02
C ASN A 118 -6.34 -17.13 -0.05
N GLU A 119 -6.42 -16.44 -1.20
CA GLU A 119 -5.60 -16.71 -2.38
C GLU A 119 -4.15 -16.20 -2.22
N HIS A 120 -3.99 -14.97 -1.76
CA HIS A 120 -2.70 -14.27 -1.81
C HIS A 120 -1.98 -14.17 -0.45
N SER A 121 -2.68 -14.27 0.68
CA SER A 121 -2.03 -14.08 1.99
C SER A 121 -1.08 -15.22 2.31
N SER A 122 0.18 -14.88 2.57
CA SER A 122 1.24 -15.77 3.03
C SER A 122 1.00 -16.31 4.45
N CYS A 123 0.10 -15.69 5.23
CA CYS A 123 -0.22 -16.12 6.59
C CYS A 123 -1.12 -17.37 6.59
N ARG A 124 -0.55 -18.56 6.87
CA ARG A 124 -1.30 -19.84 6.94
C ARG A 124 -2.33 -19.90 8.08
N ALA A 125 -2.16 -19.07 9.12
CA ALA A 125 -3.06 -19.11 10.28
C ALA A 125 -4.40 -18.41 9.99
N THR A 126 -4.38 -17.35 9.17
CA THR A 126 -5.55 -16.50 8.92
C THR A 126 -6.06 -16.56 7.49
N ASN A 127 -5.27 -17.01 6.51
CA ASN A 127 -5.71 -17.07 5.11
C ASN A 127 -7.01 -17.88 4.92
N THR A 128 -7.16 -19.02 5.59
CA THR A 128 -8.37 -19.85 5.49
C THR A 128 -9.61 -19.19 6.10
N LYS A 129 -9.43 -18.15 6.93
CA LYS A 129 -10.49 -17.35 7.56
C LYS A 129 -10.61 -15.96 6.93
N GLY A 130 -10.14 -15.79 5.69
CA GLY A 130 -10.21 -14.50 5.00
C GLY A 130 -9.32 -13.43 5.64
N GLY A 131 -8.21 -13.83 6.26
CA GLY A 131 -7.28 -12.91 6.90
C GLY A 131 -7.70 -12.45 8.29
N ASP A 132 -8.78 -12.96 8.86
CA ASP A 132 -9.28 -12.55 10.17
C ASP A 132 -8.29 -12.86 11.32
N LEU A 133 -7.90 -11.82 12.07
CA LEU A 133 -7.06 -11.91 13.26
C LEU A 133 -7.88 -12.03 14.54
N GLY A 134 -9.20 -11.84 14.46
CA GLY A 134 -10.06 -11.74 15.62
C GLY A 134 -9.87 -10.41 16.36
N GLN A 135 -10.28 -10.41 17.62
CA GLN A 135 -10.28 -9.24 18.48
C GLN A 135 -8.96 -9.12 19.26
N PHE A 136 -8.28 -7.97 19.16
CA PHE A 136 -7.07 -7.68 19.90
C PHE A 136 -7.08 -6.27 20.50
N GLY A 137 -6.27 -6.07 21.54
CA GLY A 137 -6.08 -4.77 22.18
C GLY A 137 -4.83 -4.04 21.67
N PRO A 138 -4.67 -2.76 22.02
CA PRO A 138 -3.49 -1.97 21.66
C PRO A 138 -2.23 -2.57 22.29
N GLY A 139 -1.10 -2.48 21.57
CA GLY A 139 0.19 -2.99 22.01
C GLY A 139 0.40 -4.51 21.88
N ILE A 140 -0.57 -5.25 21.32
CA ILE A 140 -0.42 -6.68 21.02
C ILE A 140 0.24 -6.91 19.65
N MET A 141 0.03 -5.99 18.71
CA MET A 141 0.56 -6.06 17.35
C MET A 141 1.81 -5.19 17.18
N VAL A 142 2.52 -5.37 16.05
CA VAL A 142 3.69 -4.55 15.71
C VAL A 142 3.30 -3.07 15.60
N GLY A 143 4.16 -2.18 16.10
CA GLY A 143 3.89 -0.73 16.19
C GLY A 143 3.20 -0.08 14.98
N PRO A 144 3.68 -0.27 13.72
CA PRO A 144 3.01 0.33 12.56
C PRO A 144 1.62 -0.25 12.29
N PHE A 145 1.42 -1.55 12.53
CA PHE A 145 0.13 -2.22 12.36
C PHE A 145 -0.88 -1.75 13.41
N ASP A 146 -0.43 -1.68 14.67
CA ASP A 146 -1.24 -1.26 15.81
C ASP A 146 -1.73 0.19 15.61
N LYS A 147 -0.81 1.09 15.22
CA LYS A 147 -1.13 2.49 14.93
C LYS A 147 -2.25 2.62 13.90
N VAL A 148 -2.16 1.89 12.79
CA VAL A 148 -3.20 1.92 11.75
C VAL A 148 -4.53 1.40 12.27
N CYS A 149 -4.56 0.29 13.01
CA CYS A 149 -5.81 -0.27 13.53
C CYS A 149 -6.55 0.67 14.50
N PHE A 150 -5.82 1.43 15.31
CA PHE A 150 -6.38 2.30 16.34
C PHE A 150 -6.56 3.76 15.92
N GLU A 151 -5.82 4.25 14.93
CA GLU A 151 -5.91 5.64 14.45
C GLU A 151 -6.74 5.81 13.18
N GLU A 152 -6.74 4.82 12.28
CA GLU A 152 -7.40 4.95 10.98
C GLU A 152 -8.90 4.62 11.02
N GLU A 153 -9.57 4.85 9.89
CA GLU A 153 -11.03 4.68 9.73
C GLU A 153 -11.45 3.21 9.66
N VAL A 154 -12.51 2.87 10.41
CA VAL A 154 -13.14 1.54 10.40
C VAL A 154 -13.90 1.33 9.09
N GLY A 155 -13.84 0.12 8.53
CA GLY A 155 -14.52 -0.25 7.29
C GLY A 155 -13.73 0.07 6.03
N LYS A 156 -12.49 0.57 6.15
CA LYS A 156 -11.60 0.86 5.02
C LYS A 156 -10.37 -0.03 5.01
N VAL A 157 -9.87 -0.25 3.81
CA VAL A 157 -8.65 -1.00 3.56
C VAL A 157 -7.45 -0.06 3.59
N HIS A 158 -6.60 -0.25 4.60
CA HIS A 158 -5.40 0.51 4.85
C HIS A 158 -4.15 -0.24 4.41
N GLY A 159 -3.15 0.52 3.96
CA GLY A 159 -1.89 0.01 3.45
C GLY A 159 -1.65 0.30 1.97
N PRO A 160 -0.54 -0.22 1.41
CA PRO A 160 0.39 -1.20 1.99
C PRO A 160 1.23 -0.68 3.17
N ILE A 161 1.46 -1.53 4.18
CA ILE A 161 2.24 -1.24 5.39
C ILE A 161 3.40 -2.22 5.49
N SER A 162 4.60 -1.67 5.51
CA SER A 162 5.82 -2.45 5.66
C SER A 162 6.07 -2.82 7.12
N THR A 163 6.29 -4.10 7.37
CA THR A 163 6.71 -4.62 8.68
C THR A 163 7.84 -5.64 8.51
N PRO A 164 8.49 -6.08 9.61
CA PRO A 164 9.53 -7.12 9.52
C PRO A 164 9.06 -8.45 8.92
N PHE A 165 7.75 -8.69 8.87
CA PHE A 165 7.16 -9.91 8.29
C PHE A 165 6.88 -9.79 6.79
N GLY A 166 6.98 -8.59 6.22
CA GLY A 166 6.66 -8.28 4.84
C GLY A 166 5.71 -7.10 4.71
N GLU A 167 4.97 -7.07 3.60
CA GLU A 167 4.00 -6.02 3.32
C GLU A 167 2.59 -6.46 3.72
N HIS A 168 1.84 -5.56 4.35
CA HIS A 168 0.52 -5.84 4.91
C HIS A 168 -0.55 -4.90 4.36
N LEU A 169 -1.71 -5.48 4.06
CA LEU A 169 -2.95 -4.75 3.84
C LEU A 169 -3.90 -5.06 4.99
N ILE A 170 -4.53 -4.03 5.57
CA ILE A 170 -5.31 -4.13 6.80
C ILE A 170 -6.73 -3.66 6.53
N LEU A 171 -7.72 -4.45 6.90
CA LEU A 171 -9.12 -4.04 6.92
C LEU A 171 -9.59 -4.01 8.37
N ILE A 172 -9.94 -2.82 8.86
CA ILE A 172 -10.47 -2.66 10.21
C ILE A 172 -11.96 -2.95 10.15
N ARG A 173 -12.44 -3.98 10.83
CA ARG A 173 -13.86 -4.37 10.81
C ARG A 173 -14.67 -3.61 11.85
N GLU A 174 -14.16 -3.57 13.08
CA GLU A 174 -14.90 -3.00 14.21
C GLU A 174 -13.93 -2.52 15.30
N ARG A 175 -14.33 -1.50 16.06
CA ARG A 175 -13.63 -0.99 17.24
C ARG A 175 -14.62 -0.90 18.41
N LEU A 176 -14.24 -1.45 19.55
CA LEU A 176 -15.00 -1.59 20.79
C LEU A 176 -14.34 -0.82 21.94
#